data_AF-A0A0D1XQY1-F1
#
_entry.id   AF-A0A0D1XQY1-F1
#
_cell.length_a   1.000
_cell.length_b   1.000
_cell.length_c   1.000
_cell.angle_alpha   90.00
_cell.angle_beta   90.00
_cell.angle_gamma   90.00
#
_symmetry.space_group_name_H-M   'P 1'
#
loop_
_entity.id
_entity.type
_entity.pdbx_description
1 polymer ?
#
loop_
_entity_poly.entity_id
_entity_poly.type
_entity_poly.pdbx_seq_one_letter_code
_entity_poly.pdbx_strand_id
1 'polypeptide(L)'
;MLEKTDNVKPLSTVHAVDATAQSIKYTTFSKNIIKPETPQILTDHQHQSVECPTTYVDMVLRGYRSSSRGSTEASLVKSHNIYVGSSGLAFFSESRIDSITARLGHNRFQQAMENISNCVKSFIEPIHPPGSLDGESKETTDFVKLSPELANSYIEAFFKSAHPSYPFLDRRQFETNIFEHGAESIFDTSPSLFALYYAVLAIGCQYEGGDSFKLENCLAQKLFRVSLTCLPRIVMRTEGLLSLQALVAMAVFAQSVSCIRYGNMLITEAARMAVYLRYNRPVRNGEDAAQCARAFWLVYILEKLSSFVCYRASILDDEDIGIAFPGSLDPLCGGFDYFLAMARFARLLSITYGSLFTISATTLSHETIHGAIDKLIEEVEGWKSTLPRLFNPDYPFRPMDFNNSLCLNASLRLRYRYYSIVMALSRLGSLTYTSKQQRLAKYRSLACDSARNVIELTTHIDIHPTMPNWYLVVMPISACFVLFDFVINNPAHAETGKFLSLLGIVAGYFNRLEFCTDGVVRSTAAAEIAEMARQFIAGKENRAEPSMMQASDGLQERTKSGVSKDQDEFWDAVDNPMSELDLSSSSYIDFFQGSDLNSFWEILW
;
A
#
# COMPACT_ATOMS: atom_id res chain seq x y z
N MET A 1 42.80 59.73 23.98
CA MET A 1 44.05 59.19 24.56
C MET A 1 44.20 57.78 23.97
N LEU A 2 44.77 57.66 22.76
CA LEU A 2 46.21 57.45 22.48
C LEU A 2 46.63 56.07 23.01
N GLU A 3 47.13 55.09 22.24
CA GLU A 3 47.79 54.99 20.92
C GLU A 3 47.81 53.46 20.58
N LYS A 4 47.91 52.91 19.36
CA LYS A 4 48.72 53.32 18.21
C LYS A 4 48.35 52.53 16.93
N THR A 5 48.23 53.29 15.83
CA THR A 5 48.72 53.09 14.45
C THR A 5 48.13 52.05 13.47
N ASP A 6 47.34 52.61 12.56
CA ASP A 6 47.23 52.44 11.10
C ASP A 6 48.46 51.93 10.33
N ASN A 7 48.29 51.12 9.27
CA ASN A 7 48.11 51.62 7.87
C ASN A 7 48.19 50.50 6.79
N VAL A 8 47.18 50.50 5.89
CA VAL A 8 47.27 50.50 4.41
C VAL A 8 47.57 49.20 3.60
N LYS A 9 46.56 48.84 2.77
CA LYS A 9 46.47 47.95 1.56
C LYS A 9 47.35 48.49 0.38
N PRO A 10 47.53 47.87 -0.84
CA PRO A 10 46.62 46.95 -1.58
C PRO A 10 47.21 45.97 -2.66
N LEU A 11 46.27 45.34 -3.40
CA LEU A 11 46.30 44.75 -4.77
C LEU A 11 46.61 43.25 -5.00
N SER A 12 45.52 42.54 -5.39
CA SER A 12 45.35 41.57 -6.49
C SER A 12 46.42 40.51 -6.78
N THR A 13 46.01 39.23 -6.84
CA THR A 13 45.95 38.45 -8.09
C THR A 13 45.05 37.23 -7.90
N VAL A 14 44.21 36.99 -8.91
CA VAL A 14 43.29 35.87 -9.11
C VAL A 14 44.05 34.55 -9.28
N HIS A 15 43.64 33.49 -8.60
CA HIS A 15 43.70 32.13 -9.16
C HIS A 15 42.59 31.26 -8.56
N ALA A 16 41.67 30.88 -9.44
CA ALA A 16 40.60 29.92 -9.19
C ALA A 16 41.17 28.51 -9.02
N VAL A 17 40.62 27.75 -8.06
CA VAL A 17 40.66 26.29 -8.06
C VAL A 17 39.32 25.76 -7.54
N ASP A 18 38.55 25.24 -8.49
CA ASP A 18 37.44 24.29 -8.46
C ASP A 18 36.74 23.95 -7.13
N ALA A 19 35.54 24.51 -6.97
CA ALA A 19 34.46 23.87 -6.24
C ALA A 19 33.65 23.01 -7.23
N THR A 20 33.83 21.69 -7.17
CA THR A 20 33.01 20.71 -7.89
C THR A 20 31.60 20.69 -7.29
N ALA A 21 30.76 21.60 -7.75
CA ALA A 21 29.32 21.53 -7.57
C ALA A 21 28.79 20.30 -8.32
N GLN A 22 28.53 19.20 -7.60
CA GLN A 22 27.70 18.12 -8.12
C GLN A 22 26.28 18.66 -8.30
N SER A 23 25.95 19.02 -9.54
CA SER A 23 24.60 19.43 -9.91
C SER A 23 23.65 18.26 -9.65
N ILE A 24 22.78 18.41 -8.65
CA ILE A 24 21.62 17.55 -8.46
C ILE A 24 20.71 17.81 -9.67
N LYS A 25 20.65 16.86 -10.60
CA LYS A 25 19.72 16.90 -11.73
C LYS A 25 18.30 16.78 -11.17
N TYR A 26 17.54 17.87 -11.22
CA TYR A 26 16.10 17.83 -11.08
C TYR A 26 15.52 17.16 -12.33
N THR A 27 15.02 15.92 -12.20
CA THR A 27 14.25 15.28 -13.26
C THR A 27 12.89 15.97 -13.35
N THR A 28 12.75 16.90 -14.29
CA THR A 28 11.47 17.53 -14.62
C THR A 28 10.55 16.47 -15.21
N PHE A 29 9.38 16.24 -14.59
CA PHE A 29 8.30 15.45 -15.18
C PHE A 29 7.83 16.16 -16.45
N SER A 30 8.26 15.65 -17.60
CA SER A 30 7.75 16.08 -18.91
C SER A 30 6.88 14.97 -19.49
N LYS A 31 5.57 15.24 -19.60
CA LYS A 31 4.81 14.68 -20.73
C LYS A 31 5.39 15.34 -21.98
N ASN A 32 5.77 14.53 -22.97
CA ASN A 32 6.35 15.01 -24.22
C ASN A 32 5.51 16.14 -24.83
N ILE A 33 6.07 17.35 -24.85
CA ILE A 33 5.60 18.45 -25.70
C ILE A 33 6.80 18.85 -26.57
N ILE A 34 6.64 18.62 -27.86
CA ILE A 34 7.60 18.95 -28.91
C ILE A 34 7.75 20.49 -28.94
N LYS A 35 8.99 20.99 -28.83
CA LYS A 35 9.31 22.42 -29.03
C LYS A 35 9.35 22.75 -30.52
N PRO A 36 8.80 23.89 -30.98
CA PRO A 36 9.09 24.40 -32.31
C PRO A 36 10.29 25.36 -32.28
N GLU A 37 11.14 25.25 -33.31
CA GLU A 37 12.11 26.27 -33.70
C GLU A 37 11.40 27.51 -34.29
N THR A 38 12.12 28.64 -34.26
CA THR A 38 11.75 30.03 -34.55
C THR A 38 10.86 30.31 -35.79
N PRO A 39 10.11 31.43 -35.80
CA PRO A 39 8.99 31.64 -36.72
C PRO A 39 9.43 32.21 -38.09
N GLN A 40 9.05 31.53 -39.17
CA GLN A 40 8.71 32.20 -40.41
C GLN A 40 7.19 32.44 -40.41
N ILE A 41 6.83 33.72 -40.40
CA ILE A 41 5.46 34.20 -40.49
C ILE A 41 4.87 33.69 -41.80
N LEU A 42 3.84 32.85 -41.74
CA LEU A 42 2.81 32.73 -42.76
C LEU A 42 1.54 32.12 -42.15
N THR A 43 0.45 32.80 -42.44
CA THR A 43 -0.93 32.63 -42.00
C THR A 43 -1.52 31.29 -42.39
N ASP A 44 -2.07 30.55 -41.40
CA ASP A 44 -3.32 29.79 -41.57
C ASP A 44 -3.88 29.36 -40.21
N HIS A 45 -5.16 29.66 -39.98
CA HIS A 45 -5.91 29.28 -38.78
C HIS A 45 -6.16 27.77 -38.76
N GLN A 46 -5.27 27.01 -38.10
CA GLN A 46 -5.59 25.67 -37.62
C GLN A 46 -5.81 25.73 -36.10
N HIS A 47 -7.09 25.68 -35.69
CA HIS A 47 -7.43 25.33 -34.31
C HIS A 47 -6.98 23.88 -34.06
N GLN A 48 -5.78 23.69 -33.50
CA GLN A 48 -5.44 22.44 -32.82
C GLN A 48 -6.39 22.32 -31.61
N SER A 49 -7.46 21.57 -31.77
CA SER A 49 -8.26 21.10 -30.65
C SER A 49 -7.34 20.31 -29.73
N VAL A 50 -7.17 20.77 -28.49
CA VAL A 50 -6.51 19.98 -27.45
C VAL A 50 -7.35 18.72 -27.27
N GLU A 51 -6.92 17.59 -27.83
CA GLU A 51 -7.56 16.30 -27.60
C GLU A 51 -7.37 15.92 -26.13
N CYS A 52 -8.39 16.17 -25.31
CA CYS A 52 -8.45 15.62 -23.97
C CYS A 52 -8.55 14.09 -24.07
N PRO A 53 -7.78 13.33 -23.27
CA PRO A 53 -7.91 11.88 -23.20
C PRO A 53 -9.38 11.53 -22.92
N THR A 54 -10.00 10.74 -23.80
CA THR A 54 -11.40 10.34 -23.62
C THR A 54 -11.49 9.37 -22.46
N THR A 55 -12.14 9.78 -21.37
CA THR A 55 -12.37 8.92 -20.20
C THR A 55 -13.50 7.93 -20.47
N TYR A 56 -13.62 6.88 -19.65
CA TYR A 56 -14.75 5.96 -19.78
C TYR A 56 -16.09 6.67 -19.59
N VAL A 57 -16.18 7.66 -18.69
CA VAL A 57 -17.42 8.43 -18.49
C VAL A 57 -17.76 9.27 -19.74
N ASP A 58 -16.78 9.81 -20.46
CA ASP A 58 -17.02 10.49 -21.74
C ASP A 58 -17.63 9.55 -22.77
N MET A 59 -17.19 8.29 -22.82
CA MET A 59 -17.76 7.28 -23.72
C MET A 59 -19.22 6.97 -23.37
N VAL A 60 -19.53 6.87 -22.07
CA VAL A 60 -20.89 6.65 -21.57
C VAL A 60 -21.80 7.82 -21.92
N LEU A 61 -21.37 9.05 -21.61
CA LEU A 61 -22.16 10.27 -21.85
C LEU A 61 -22.36 10.55 -23.35
N ARG A 62 -21.45 10.12 -24.22
CA ARG A 62 -21.60 10.19 -25.68
C ARG A 62 -22.50 9.09 -26.25
N GLY A 63 -23.05 8.21 -25.42
CA GLY A 63 -23.95 7.13 -25.85
C GLY A 63 -23.26 5.95 -26.52
N TYR A 64 -21.92 5.86 -26.49
CA TYR A 64 -21.20 4.74 -27.09
C TYR A 64 -21.36 3.42 -26.33
N ARG A 65 -21.86 3.44 -25.09
CA ARG A 65 -22.01 2.24 -24.23
C ARG A 65 -23.24 2.36 -23.32
N SER A 66 -24.11 1.34 -23.34
CA SER A 66 -25.35 1.28 -22.54
C SER A 66 -25.25 0.41 -21.28
N SER A 67 -24.21 -0.42 -21.14
CA SER A 67 -24.01 -1.27 -19.97
C SER A 67 -23.00 -0.66 -18.99
N SER A 68 -23.36 -0.66 -17.71
CA SER A 68 -22.44 -0.30 -16.63
C SER A 68 -21.24 -1.25 -16.64
N ARG A 69 -20.01 -0.70 -16.66
CA ARG A 69 -18.85 -1.50 -16.28
C ARG A 69 -18.87 -1.63 -14.77
N GLY A 70 -19.22 -2.83 -14.30
CA GLY A 70 -18.93 -3.21 -12.93
C GLY A 70 -17.43 -3.11 -12.71
N SER A 71 -16.98 -2.04 -12.04
CA SER A 71 -15.93 -2.22 -11.04
C SER A 71 -16.58 -3.05 -9.94
N THR A 72 -16.79 -4.34 -10.19
CA THR A 72 -17.52 -5.25 -9.28
C THR A 72 -16.96 -5.13 -7.89
N GLU A 73 -17.86 -5.08 -6.90
CA GLU A 73 -17.65 -4.94 -5.46
C GLU A 73 -16.20 -5.21 -5.04
N ALA A 74 -15.56 -4.21 -4.43
CA ALA A 74 -14.17 -4.22 -3.99
C ALA A 74 -13.85 -5.42 -3.07
N SER A 75 -13.70 -6.61 -3.64
CA SER A 75 -13.17 -7.76 -2.93
C SER A 75 -11.69 -7.51 -2.77
N LEU A 76 -11.27 -7.15 -1.55
CA LEU A 76 -9.85 -6.95 -1.26
C LEU A 76 -9.04 -8.24 -1.47
N VAL A 77 -9.69 -9.41 -1.55
CA VAL A 77 -9.05 -10.74 -1.55
C VAL A 77 -9.20 -11.49 -2.88
N LYS A 78 -10.24 -11.22 -3.68
CA LYS A 78 -10.41 -11.86 -5.00
C LYS A 78 -10.19 -10.86 -6.13
N SER A 79 -9.34 -11.19 -7.10
CA SER A 79 -9.20 -10.38 -8.33
C SER A 79 -10.28 -10.72 -9.35
N HIS A 80 -10.52 -9.81 -10.30
CA HIS A 80 -11.40 -10.09 -11.43
C HIS A 80 -10.63 -10.85 -12.51
N ASN A 81 -11.31 -11.72 -13.27
CA ASN A 81 -10.68 -12.59 -14.27
C ASN A 81 -10.00 -11.81 -15.41
N ILE A 82 -10.47 -10.59 -15.68
CA ILE A 82 -10.02 -9.72 -16.78
C ILE A 82 -9.28 -8.48 -16.27
N TYR A 83 -9.55 -8.06 -15.02
CA TYR A 83 -9.03 -6.80 -14.47
C TYR A 83 -8.45 -7.07 -13.09
N VAL A 84 -7.28 -6.52 -12.81
CA VAL A 84 -6.65 -6.71 -11.51
C VAL A 84 -6.51 -5.38 -10.82
N GLY A 85 -7.01 -5.33 -9.59
CA GLY A 85 -6.84 -4.17 -8.74
C GLY A 85 -5.39 -3.99 -8.33
N SER A 86 -5.09 -2.83 -7.77
CA SER A 86 -3.76 -2.51 -7.22
C SER A 86 -3.45 -3.24 -5.91
N SER A 87 -4.45 -3.84 -5.24
CA SER A 87 -4.31 -4.58 -3.97
C SER A 87 -3.48 -5.86 -4.13
N GLY A 88 -2.42 -6.03 -3.34
CA GLY A 88 -1.63 -7.27 -3.28
C GLY A 88 -2.43 -8.49 -2.81
N LEU A 89 -3.46 -8.29 -1.98
CA LEU A 89 -4.32 -9.36 -1.44
C LEU A 89 -5.28 -9.95 -2.49
N ALA A 90 -5.73 -9.14 -3.45
CA ALA A 90 -6.55 -9.57 -4.58
C ALA A 90 -5.66 -10.20 -5.66
N PHE A 91 -4.97 -11.29 -5.31
CA PHE A 91 -4.03 -11.96 -6.22
C PHE A 91 -4.72 -12.96 -7.14
N PHE A 92 -5.56 -13.83 -6.58
CA PHE A 92 -6.23 -14.89 -7.33
C PHE A 92 -7.64 -14.49 -7.74
N SER A 93 -7.96 -14.71 -9.02
CA SER A 93 -9.32 -14.57 -9.53
C SER A 93 -10.10 -15.86 -9.30
N GLU A 94 -11.43 -15.83 -9.40
CA GLU A 94 -12.23 -17.04 -9.21
C GLU A 94 -11.83 -18.15 -10.20
N SER A 95 -11.65 -17.81 -11.47
CA SER A 95 -11.18 -18.80 -12.46
C SER A 95 -9.78 -19.33 -12.14
N ARG A 96 -8.90 -18.49 -11.56
CA ARG A 96 -7.56 -18.92 -11.16
C ARG A 96 -7.62 -19.83 -9.93
N ILE A 97 -8.50 -19.55 -8.97
CA ILE A 97 -8.74 -20.42 -7.81
C ILE A 97 -9.24 -21.78 -8.28
N ASP A 98 -10.18 -21.82 -9.21
CA ASP A 98 -10.72 -23.07 -9.78
C ASP A 98 -9.64 -23.84 -10.53
N SER A 99 -8.84 -23.17 -11.35
CA SER A 99 -7.72 -23.77 -12.09
C SER A 99 -6.68 -24.39 -11.17
N ILE A 100 -6.30 -23.70 -10.09
CA ILE A 100 -5.35 -24.21 -9.09
C ILE A 100 -5.98 -25.39 -8.33
N THR A 101 -7.24 -25.26 -7.92
CA THR A 101 -7.98 -26.30 -7.20
C THR A 101 -8.08 -27.59 -8.01
N ALA A 102 -8.40 -27.48 -9.31
CA ALA A 102 -8.43 -28.61 -10.24
C ALA A 102 -7.05 -29.25 -10.40
N ARG A 103 -5.99 -28.44 -10.48
CA ARG A 103 -4.60 -28.92 -10.61
C ARG A 103 -4.09 -29.61 -9.35
N LEU A 104 -4.49 -29.15 -8.17
CA LEU A 104 -4.16 -29.78 -6.89
C LEU A 104 -4.98 -31.06 -6.65
N GLY A 105 -6.17 -31.17 -7.23
CA GLY A 105 -7.07 -32.30 -7.05
C GLY A 105 -7.89 -32.29 -5.76
N HIS A 106 -7.96 -31.16 -5.05
CA HIS A 106 -8.72 -30.99 -3.81
C HIS A 106 -9.13 -29.52 -3.58
N ASN A 107 -10.22 -29.29 -2.85
CA ASN A 107 -10.79 -27.95 -2.59
C ASN A 107 -10.16 -27.16 -1.43
N ARG A 108 -9.08 -27.68 -0.81
CA ARG A 108 -8.41 -27.02 0.33
C ARG A 108 -7.93 -25.60 0.00
N PHE A 109 -7.49 -25.35 -1.23
CA PHE A 109 -7.05 -24.01 -1.64
C PHE A 109 -8.21 -23.00 -1.68
N GLN A 110 -9.35 -23.40 -2.24
CA GLN A 110 -10.57 -22.58 -2.23
C GLN A 110 -11.01 -22.25 -0.79
N GLN A 111 -11.01 -23.25 0.10
CA GLN A 111 -11.33 -23.06 1.52
C GLN A 111 -10.36 -22.10 2.22
N ALA A 112 -9.05 -22.22 1.97
CA ALA A 112 -8.05 -21.31 2.51
C ALA A 112 -8.30 -19.85 2.04
N MET A 113 -8.62 -19.65 0.76
CA MET A 113 -8.93 -18.32 0.22
C MET A 113 -10.25 -17.74 0.78
N GLU A 114 -11.26 -18.57 1.00
CA GLU A 114 -12.52 -18.17 1.66
C GLU A 114 -12.28 -17.78 3.13
N ASN A 115 -11.45 -18.52 3.85
CA ASN A 115 -11.07 -18.19 5.23
C ASN A 115 -10.35 -16.84 5.32
N ILE A 116 -9.43 -16.55 4.38
CA ILE A 116 -8.77 -15.24 4.29
C ILE A 116 -9.81 -14.15 3.98
N SER A 117 -10.70 -14.39 3.02
CA SER A 117 -11.75 -13.44 2.64
C SER A 117 -12.67 -13.09 3.82
N ASN A 118 -13.13 -14.09 4.56
CA ASN A 118 -13.98 -13.91 5.74
C ASN A 118 -13.25 -13.18 6.86
N CYS A 119 -11.96 -13.49 7.08
CA CYS A 119 -11.11 -12.77 8.02
C CYS A 119 -11.01 -11.28 7.65
N VAL A 120 -10.70 -10.97 6.38
CA VAL A 120 -10.60 -9.59 5.88
C VAL A 120 -11.95 -8.86 5.96
N LYS A 121 -13.07 -9.51 5.65
CA LYS A 121 -14.42 -8.94 5.79
C LYS A 121 -14.73 -8.56 7.25
N SER A 122 -14.37 -9.42 8.21
CA SER A 122 -14.54 -9.11 9.63
C SER A 122 -13.73 -7.89 10.11
N PHE A 123 -12.72 -7.45 9.34
CA PHE A 123 -11.95 -6.23 9.59
C PHE A 123 -12.48 -5.00 8.85
N ILE A 124 -13.49 -5.13 7.99
CA ILE A 124 -14.05 -4.07 7.14
C ILE A 124 -15.53 -3.82 7.44
N GLU A 125 -16.20 -4.73 8.15
CA GLU A 125 -17.59 -4.55 8.58
C GLU A 125 -17.82 -3.16 9.18
N PRO A 126 -18.90 -2.47 8.76
CA PRO A 126 -19.13 -1.09 9.12
C PRO A 126 -19.16 -0.91 10.64
N ILE A 127 -18.46 0.11 11.10
CA ILE A 127 -18.55 0.56 12.49
C ILE A 127 -20.02 0.93 12.72
N HIS A 128 -20.74 0.15 13.53
CA HIS A 128 -22.01 0.63 14.05
C HIS A 128 -21.74 1.96 14.75
N PRO A 129 -22.47 3.03 14.39
CA PRO A 129 -22.28 4.31 15.06
C PRO A 129 -22.40 4.08 16.58
N PRO A 130 -21.55 4.71 17.40
CA PRO A 130 -21.69 4.66 18.85
C PRO A 130 -23.02 5.35 19.19
N GLY A 131 -24.09 4.56 19.19
CA GLY A 131 -25.47 5.00 19.20
C GLY A 131 -26.46 3.87 19.51
N SER A 132 -26.09 2.61 19.28
CA SER A 132 -26.78 1.45 19.86
C SER A 132 -26.03 0.93 21.10
N LEU A 133 -26.01 1.74 22.16
CA LEU A 133 -25.66 1.32 23.52
C LEU A 133 -26.89 0.68 24.19
N ASP A 134 -27.41 -0.39 23.62
CA ASP A 134 -28.37 -1.26 24.28
C ASP A 134 -27.72 -2.64 24.45
N GLY A 135 -26.74 -2.74 25.35
CA GLY A 135 -26.23 -4.05 25.75
C GLY A 135 -24.88 -4.09 26.45
N GLU A 136 -23.95 -3.18 26.14
CA GLU A 136 -22.70 -3.08 26.91
C GLU A 136 -22.88 -2.03 28.00
N SER A 137 -22.73 -2.50 29.23
CA SER A 137 -22.88 -1.81 30.50
C SER A 137 -22.55 -0.32 30.46
N LYS A 138 -23.36 0.47 31.17
CA LYS A 138 -23.00 1.76 31.79
C LYS A 138 -21.72 1.61 32.65
N GLU A 139 -20.57 1.40 32.04
CA GLU A 139 -19.34 1.94 32.58
C GLU A 139 -19.40 3.42 32.21
N THR A 140 -19.82 4.24 33.17
CA THR A 140 -19.38 5.63 33.23
C THR A 140 -17.94 5.65 32.77
N THR A 141 -17.67 6.30 31.63
CA THR A 141 -16.34 6.42 31.07
C THR A 141 -15.57 7.36 31.99
N ASP A 142 -15.13 6.83 33.13
CA ASP A 142 -14.10 7.46 33.94
C ASP A 142 -12.90 7.55 33.01
N PHE A 143 -12.70 8.75 32.45
CA PHE A 143 -11.61 9.01 31.54
C PHE A 143 -10.34 8.43 32.15
N VAL A 144 -9.56 7.68 31.37
CA VAL A 144 -8.29 7.13 31.84
C VAL A 144 -7.41 8.30 32.24
N LYS A 145 -7.35 8.58 33.55
CA LYS A 145 -6.51 9.62 34.13
C LYS A 145 -5.13 9.02 34.37
N LEU A 146 -4.16 9.46 33.58
CA LEU A 146 -2.75 9.13 33.77
C LEU A 146 -2.11 10.11 34.76
N SER A 147 -1.07 9.67 35.46
CA SER A 147 -0.22 10.62 36.18
C SER A 147 0.50 11.54 35.18
N PRO A 148 0.80 12.80 35.54
CA PRO A 148 1.51 13.72 34.66
C PRO A 148 2.86 13.17 34.18
N GLU A 149 3.57 12.43 35.02
CA GLU A 149 4.87 11.83 34.68
C GLU A 149 4.72 10.78 33.59
N LEU A 150 3.71 9.93 33.70
CA LEU A 150 3.45 8.87 32.72
C LEU A 150 2.96 9.46 31.40
N ALA A 151 2.10 10.48 31.44
CA ALA A 151 1.66 11.20 30.25
C ALA A 151 2.85 11.83 29.51
N ASN A 152 3.76 12.49 30.24
CA ASN A 152 4.97 13.08 29.67
C ASN A 152 5.91 12.01 29.08
N SER A 153 6.04 10.84 29.71
CA SER A 153 6.81 9.72 29.16
C SER A 153 6.26 9.27 27.79
N TYR A 154 4.94 9.12 27.66
CA TYR A 154 4.31 8.76 26.40
C TYR A 154 4.44 9.85 25.33
N ILE A 155 4.31 11.13 25.70
CA ILE A 155 4.55 12.25 24.77
C ILE A 155 5.99 12.22 24.24
N GLU A 156 6.97 12.02 25.13
CA GLU A 156 8.38 11.86 24.75
C GLU A 156 8.59 10.66 23.82
N ALA A 157 8.01 9.51 24.15
CA ALA A 157 8.08 8.30 23.33
C ALA A 157 7.49 8.51 21.93
N PHE A 158 6.36 9.22 21.81
CA PHE A 158 5.76 9.60 20.54
C PHE A 158 6.72 10.46 19.69
N PHE A 159 7.23 11.57 20.25
CA PHE A 159 8.11 12.48 19.50
C PHE A 159 9.45 11.85 19.16
N LYS A 160 9.95 10.93 19.98
CA LYS A 160 11.22 10.24 19.74
C LYS A 160 11.11 9.09 18.72
N SER A 161 10.00 8.36 18.72
CA SER A 161 9.92 7.05 18.04
C SER A 161 8.88 6.97 16.92
N ALA A 162 7.78 7.73 17.01
CA ALA A 162 6.72 7.73 16.01
C ALA A 162 6.81 8.93 15.07
N HIS A 163 6.94 10.13 15.64
CA HIS A 163 6.93 11.41 14.93
C HIS A 163 7.99 11.54 13.82
N PRO A 164 9.21 10.98 13.92
CA PRO A 164 10.15 11.04 12.79
C PRO A 164 9.63 10.34 11.52
N SER A 165 8.79 9.31 11.66
CA SER A 165 8.11 8.65 10.53
C SER A 165 6.81 9.37 10.12
N TYR A 166 6.25 10.18 11.01
CA TYR A 166 4.94 10.82 10.91
C TYR A 166 5.01 12.27 11.42
N PRO A 167 5.70 13.19 10.72
CA PRO A 167 6.04 14.51 11.28
C PRO A 167 4.91 15.54 11.09
N PHE A 168 3.71 15.26 11.62
CA PHE A 168 2.52 16.12 11.44
C PHE A 168 2.31 17.20 12.51
N LEU A 169 3.08 17.14 13.61
CA LEU A 169 3.00 18.09 14.72
C LEU A 169 4.27 18.94 14.83
N ASP A 170 4.17 20.12 15.44
CA ASP A 170 5.29 20.76 16.14
C ASP A 170 5.18 20.48 17.64
N ARG A 171 6.29 20.02 18.22
CA ARG A 171 6.34 19.61 19.62
C ARG A 171 6.04 20.76 20.57
N ARG A 172 6.63 21.94 20.32
CA ARG A 172 6.47 23.09 21.20
C ARG A 172 5.02 23.57 21.20
N GLN A 173 4.43 23.72 20.02
CA GLN A 173 3.02 24.12 19.89
C GLN A 173 2.09 23.11 20.55
N PHE A 174 2.32 21.82 20.36
CA PHE A 174 1.52 20.77 21.01
C PHE A 174 1.61 20.86 22.54
N GLU A 175 2.81 20.95 23.10
CA GLU A 175 3.04 21.04 24.55
C GLU A 175 2.46 22.34 25.13
N THR A 176 2.61 23.48 24.44
CA THR A 176 2.01 24.77 24.83
C THR A 176 0.49 24.70 24.87
N ASN A 177 -0.15 24.13 23.83
CA ASN A 177 -1.61 24.00 23.78
C ASN A 177 -2.16 23.18 24.95
N ILE A 178 -1.46 22.11 25.35
CA ILE A 178 -1.84 21.29 26.51
C ILE A 178 -1.68 22.06 27.82
N PHE A 179 -0.57 22.79 27.96
CA PHE A 179 -0.28 23.58 29.16
C PHE A 179 -1.30 24.70 29.38
N GLU A 180 -1.65 25.43 28.32
CA GLU A 180 -2.58 26.57 28.39
C GLU A 180 -4.00 26.18 28.80
N HIS A 181 -4.48 25.02 28.37
CA HIS A 181 -5.84 24.54 28.67
C HIS A 181 -5.90 23.68 29.94
N GLY A 182 -4.78 23.08 30.37
CA GLY A 182 -4.73 22.15 31.49
C GLY A 182 -5.43 20.82 31.19
N ALA A 183 -4.76 19.69 31.48
CA ALA A 183 -5.19 18.34 31.05
C ALA A 183 -6.63 17.97 31.42
N GLU A 184 -7.16 18.49 32.53
CA GLU A 184 -8.52 18.17 33.00
C GLU A 184 -9.63 19.01 32.34
N SER A 185 -9.32 20.18 31.77
CA SER A 185 -10.34 21.09 31.18
C SER A 185 -10.40 21.05 29.64
N ILE A 186 -9.49 20.29 29.00
CA ILE A 186 -9.40 20.18 27.53
C ILE A 186 -10.68 19.61 26.93
N PHE A 187 -11.34 18.65 27.60
CA PHE A 187 -12.54 17.99 27.07
C PHE A 187 -13.68 18.98 26.78
N ASP A 188 -13.93 19.90 27.70
CA ASP A 188 -15.03 20.86 27.59
C ASP A 188 -14.68 22.05 26.70
N THR A 189 -13.39 22.40 26.63
CA THR A 189 -12.92 23.60 25.92
C THR A 189 -12.56 23.33 24.45
N SER A 190 -11.97 22.17 24.15
CA SER A 190 -11.52 21.81 22.81
C SER A 190 -11.55 20.29 22.58
N PRO A 191 -12.65 19.74 22.02
CA PRO A 191 -12.76 18.32 21.70
C PRO A 191 -11.64 17.81 20.79
N SER A 192 -11.17 18.65 19.85
CA SER A 192 -10.10 18.32 18.92
C SER A 192 -8.74 18.18 19.62
N LEU A 193 -8.41 19.10 20.53
CA LEU A 193 -7.17 19.01 21.31
C LEU A 193 -7.20 17.83 22.28
N PHE A 194 -8.36 17.57 22.89
CA PHE A 194 -8.56 16.42 23.79
C PHE A 194 -8.31 15.11 23.05
N ALA A 195 -8.92 14.96 21.87
CA ALA A 195 -8.75 13.78 21.06
C ALA A 195 -7.31 13.61 20.57
N LEU A 196 -6.67 14.69 20.13
CA LEU A 196 -5.27 14.71 19.72
C LEU A 196 -4.35 14.27 20.87
N TYR A 197 -4.55 14.83 22.07
CA TYR A 197 -3.78 14.48 23.26
C TYR A 197 -3.85 12.97 23.56
N TYR A 198 -5.06 12.41 23.65
CA TYR A 198 -5.23 10.98 23.91
C TYR A 198 -4.71 10.08 22.79
N ALA A 199 -4.79 10.50 21.52
CA ALA A 199 -4.20 9.76 20.41
C ALA A 199 -2.67 9.76 20.48
N VAL A 200 -2.04 10.89 20.82
CA VAL A 200 -0.59 10.98 21.02
C VAL A 200 -0.14 10.10 22.18
N LEU A 201 -0.87 10.12 23.31
CA LEU A 201 -0.60 9.24 24.43
C LEU A 201 -0.73 7.75 24.05
N ALA A 202 -1.76 7.41 23.28
CA ALA A 202 -1.96 6.04 22.82
C ALA A 202 -0.79 5.57 21.96
N ILE A 203 -0.34 6.37 20.99
CA ILE A 203 0.83 6.04 20.17
C ILE A 203 2.08 5.94 21.04
N GLY A 204 2.33 6.92 21.91
CA GLY A 204 3.47 6.92 22.83
C GLY A 204 3.54 5.66 23.71
N CYS A 205 2.40 5.28 24.28
CA CYS A 205 2.25 4.07 25.08
C CYS A 205 2.60 2.80 24.30
N GLN A 206 2.24 2.72 23.01
CA GLN A 206 2.67 1.60 22.16
C GLN A 206 4.18 1.54 22.00
N TYR A 207 4.83 2.68 21.79
CA TYR A 207 6.27 2.74 21.54
C TYR A 207 7.14 2.57 22.79
N GLU A 208 6.63 2.84 23.98
CA GLU A 208 7.34 2.61 25.24
C GLU A 208 7.31 1.13 25.69
N GLY A 209 6.61 0.26 24.95
CA GLY A 209 6.50 -1.17 25.27
C GLY A 209 5.34 -1.49 26.22
N GLY A 210 4.40 -0.56 26.40
CA GLY A 210 3.19 -0.75 27.20
C GLY A 210 2.09 -1.57 26.53
N ASP A 211 2.31 -2.04 25.29
CA ASP A 211 1.28 -2.71 24.49
C ASP A 211 1.66 -4.15 24.15
N SER A 212 0.73 -5.07 24.45
CA SER A 212 0.73 -6.44 23.93
C SER A 212 -0.39 -6.53 22.91
N PHE A 213 -0.29 -7.37 21.89
CA PHE A 213 -1.39 -7.57 20.94
C PHE A 213 -2.74 -8.00 21.58
N LYS A 214 -2.76 -8.28 22.89
CA LYS A 214 -3.96 -8.59 23.68
C LYS A 214 -4.89 -7.38 23.74
N LEU A 215 -6.05 -7.52 23.09
CA LEU A 215 -7.08 -6.50 22.94
C LEU A 215 -7.75 -6.10 24.27
N GLU A 216 -7.87 -7.02 25.22
CA GLU A 216 -8.80 -6.86 26.35
C GLU A 216 -8.26 -6.08 27.55
N ASN A 217 -6.98 -5.67 27.58
CA ASN A 217 -6.46 -4.87 28.70
C ASN A 217 -5.31 -3.92 28.37
N CYS A 218 -5.04 -3.68 27.08
CA CYS A 218 -4.02 -2.74 26.67
C CYS A 218 -4.40 -1.28 27.04
N LEU A 219 -3.48 -0.59 27.72
CA LEU A 219 -3.63 0.83 28.05
C LEU A 219 -3.70 1.72 26.79
N ALA A 220 -2.86 1.49 25.79
CA ALA A 220 -2.85 2.25 24.54
C ALA A 220 -4.21 2.19 23.82
N GLN A 221 -4.87 1.03 23.80
CA GLN A 221 -6.21 0.90 23.23
C GLN A 221 -7.27 1.62 24.06
N LYS A 222 -7.18 1.58 25.39
CA LYS A 222 -8.08 2.36 26.27
C LYS A 222 -7.93 3.87 26.00
N LEU A 223 -6.70 4.36 25.88
CA LEU A 223 -6.40 5.75 25.52
C LEU A 223 -6.94 6.10 24.11
N PHE A 224 -6.76 5.22 23.14
CA PHE A 224 -7.29 5.41 21.79
C PHE A 224 -8.84 5.44 21.75
N ARG A 225 -9.50 4.58 22.52
CA ARG A 225 -10.97 4.60 22.67
C ARG A 225 -11.46 5.93 23.23
N VAL A 226 -10.74 6.50 24.22
CA VAL A 226 -11.04 7.85 24.74
C VAL A 226 -10.94 8.89 23.62
N SER A 227 -9.90 8.84 22.79
CA SER A 227 -9.77 9.71 21.61
C SER A 227 -10.96 9.56 20.64
N LEU A 228 -11.38 8.33 20.33
CA LEU A 228 -12.51 8.03 19.44
C LEU A 228 -13.85 8.59 19.94
N THR A 229 -14.05 8.79 21.24
CA THR A 229 -15.30 9.39 21.77
C THR A 229 -15.56 10.79 21.21
N CYS A 230 -14.51 11.50 20.79
CA CYS A 230 -14.60 12.84 20.22
C CYS A 230 -14.81 12.83 18.69
N LEU A 231 -14.68 11.68 18.03
CA LEU A 231 -14.73 11.57 16.57
C LEU A 231 -16.03 12.15 15.97
N PRO A 232 -17.25 11.87 16.49
CA PRO A 232 -18.47 12.48 15.96
C PRO A 232 -18.46 14.01 16.02
N ARG A 233 -17.91 14.58 17.10
CA ARG A 233 -17.81 16.04 17.26
C ARG A 233 -16.79 16.65 16.30
N ILE A 234 -15.65 15.98 16.12
CA ILE A 234 -14.59 16.40 15.19
C ILE A 234 -15.09 16.41 13.75
N VAL A 235 -15.77 15.36 13.34
CA VAL A 235 -16.28 15.22 11.96
C VAL A 235 -17.44 16.20 11.69
N MET A 236 -18.29 16.46 12.67
CA MET A 236 -19.52 17.25 12.46
C MET A 236 -19.42 18.74 12.83
N ARG A 237 -18.53 19.15 13.75
CA ARG A 237 -18.64 20.46 14.42
C ARG A 237 -17.35 21.28 14.52
N THR A 238 -16.18 20.64 14.57
CA THR A 238 -14.91 21.35 14.73
C THR A 238 -14.03 21.11 13.51
N GLU A 239 -14.00 22.04 12.56
CA GLU A 239 -13.13 21.95 11.38
C GLU A 239 -12.00 23.00 11.51
N GLY A 240 -10.77 22.52 11.57
CA GLY A 240 -9.56 23.33 11.71
C GLY A 240 -8.31 22.46 11.88
N LEU A 241 -7.13 23.06 12.00
CA LEU A 241 -5.86 22.32 12.04
C LEU A 241 -5.81 21.26 13.15
N LEU A 242 -6.25 21.58 14.37
CA LEU A 242 -6.26 20.64 15.50
C LEU A 242 -7.14 19.41 15.23
N SER A 243 -8.28 19.60 14.58
CA SER A 243 -9.18 18.51 14.19
C SER A 243 -8.54 17.58 13.18
N LEU A 244 -7.87 18.15 12.17
CA LEU A 244 -7.13 17.38 11.19
C LEU A 244 -5.98 16.62 11.85
N GLN A 245 -5.21 17.28 12.72
CA GLN A 245 -4.11 16.65 13.45
C GLN A 245 -4.62 15.52 14.35
N ALA A 246 -5.78 15.67 15.00
CA ALA A 246 -6.41 14.60 15.78
C ALA A 246 -6.76 13.40 14.91
N LEU A 247 -7.42 13.61 13.76
CA LEU A 247 -7.75 12.54 12.81
C LEU A 247 -6.50 11.84 12.29
N VAL A 248 -5.43 12.59 11.99
CA VAL A 248 -4.15 12.05 11.55
C VAL A 248 -3.50 11.20 12.64
N ALA A 249 -3.48 11.67 13.90
CA ALA A 249 -2.95 10.90 15.02
C ALA A 249 -3.75 9.60 15.21
N MET A 250 -5.08 9.66 15.18
CA MET A 250 -5.93 8.48 15.24
C MET A 250 -5.66 7.53 14.07
N ALA A 251 -5.50 8.04 12.85
CA ALA A 251 -5.20 7.25 11.66
C ALA A 251 -3.83 6.54 11.78
N VAL A 252 -2.82 7.22 12.32
CA VAL A 252 -1.49 6.63 12.59
C VAL A 252 -1.60 5.47 13.57
N PHE A 253 -2.33 5.64 14.68
CA PHE A 253 -2.57 4.56 15.65
C PHE A 253 -3.35 3.39 15.03
N ALA A 254 -4.36 3.69 14.22
CA ALA A 254 -5.22 2.72 13.57
C ALA A 254 -4.54 1.89 12.47
N GLN A 255 -3.27 2.15 12.15
CA GLN A 255 -2.47 1.28 11.30
C GLN A 255 -2.05 -0.03 11.98
N SER A 256 -2.17 -0.12 13.31
CA SER A 256 -1.92 -1.34 14.08
C SER A 256 -2.91 -2.46 13.70
N VAL A 257 -2.52 -3.72 13.95
CA VAL A 257 -3.36 -4.90 13.64
C VAL A 257 -4.69 -4.87 14.41
N SER A 258 -4.68 -4.40 15.66
CA SER A 258 -5.86 -4.38 16.54
C SER A 258 -6.89 -3.32 16.15
N CYS A 259 -6.51 -2.31 15.36
CA CYS A 259 -7.36 -1.16 15.04
C CYS A 259 -7.59 -0.97 13.53
N ILE A 260 -7.31 -1.99 12.74
CA ILE A 260 -7.41 -1.96 11.27
C ILE A 260 -8.80 -1.49 10.76
N ARG A 261 -9.87 -1.78 11.52
CA ARG A 261 -11.25 -1.38 11.21
C ARG A 261 -11.43 0.13 11.07
N TYR A 262 -10.66 0.92 11.83
CA TYR A 262 -10.76 2.38 11.83
C TYR A 262 -9.85 3.04 10.79
N GLY A 263 -8.76 2.39 10.38
CA GLY A 263 -7.66 3.01 9.65
C GLY A 263 -8.11 3.71 8.35
N ASN A 264 -8.78 2.99 7.46
CA ASN A 264 -9.20 3.55 6.18
C ASN A 264 -10.23 4.67 6.32
N MET A 265 -11.15 4.55 7.29
CA MET A 265 -12.16 5.56 7.56
C MET A 265 -11.52 6.86 8.06
N LEU A 266 -10.61 6.77 9.03
CA LEU A 266 -9.90 7.92 9.59
C LEU A 266 -9.01 8.61 8.54
N ILE A 267 -8.32 7.83 7.69
CA ILE A 267 -7.51 8.39 6.58
C ILE A 267 -8.41 9.13 5.59
N THR A 268 -9.53 8.53 5.20
CA THR A 268 -10.51 9.14 4.26
C THR A 268 -11.06 10.44 4.83
N GLU A 269 -11.42 10.45 6.10
CA GLU A 269 -11.97 11.62 6.77
C GLU A 269 -10.93 12.73 6.95
N ALA A 270 -9.68 12.39 7.28
CA ALA A 270 -8.58 13.35 7.31
C ALA A 270 -8.33 13.96 5.92
N ALA A 271 -8.39 13.16 4.84
CA ALA A 271 -8.24 13.65 3.48
C ALA A 271 -9.38 14.61 3.08
N ARG A 272 -10.64 14.24 3.38
CA ARG A 272 -11.81 15.10 3.17
C ARG A 272 -11.64 16.43 3.90
N MET A 273 -11.27 16.40 5.18
CA MET A 273 -11.09 17.60 6.00
C MET A 273 -9.94 18.47 5.48
N ALA A 274 -8.82 17.89 5.06
CA ALA A 274 -7.69 18.65 4.51
C ALA A 274 -8.05 19.42 3.24
N VAL A 275 -8.88 18.82 2.36
CA VAL A 275 -9.42 19.49 1.16
C VAL A 275 -10.42 20.58 1.55
N TYR A 276 -11.33 20.29 2.46
CA TYR A 276 -12.32 21.24 2.94
C TYR A 276 -11.67 22.51 3.55
N LEU A 277 -10.63 22.32 4.36
CA LEU A 277 -9.82 23.40 4.95
C LEU A 277 -8.87 24.08 3.94
N ARG A 278 -8.80 23.56 2.70
CA ARG A 278 -7.94 24.05 1.61
C ARG A 278 -6.44 24.01 1.91
N TYR A 279 -6.02 23.06 2.75
CA TYR A 279 -4.59 22.88 3.06
C TYR A 279 -3.79 22.26 1.91
N ASN A 280 -4.45 21.85 0.82
CA ASN A 280 -3.79 21.54 -0.45
C ASN A 280 -3.22 22.80 -1.14
N ARG A 281 -3.49 24.00 -0.64
CA ARG A 281 -3.03 25.29 -1.21
C ARG A 281 -2.24 26.08 -0.16
N PRO A 282 -1.44 27.08 -0.58
CA PRO A 282 -0.73 27.94 0.37
C PRO A 282 -1.72 28.60 1.34
N VAL A 283 -1.50 28.39 2.63
CA VAL A 283 -2.37 28.90 3.70
C VAL A 283 -2.27 30.42 3.76
N ARG A 284 -3.43 31.09 3.83
CA ARG A 284 -3.53 32.56 3.85
C ARG A 284 -4.19 33.14 5.09
N ASN A 285 -4.70 32.29 5.99
CA ASN A 285 -5.71 32.66 7.00
C ASN A 285 -5.17 32.77 8.44
N GLY A 286 -3.91 33.18 8.63
CA GLY A 286 -3.33 33.38 9.97
C GLY A 286 -2.97 32.09 10.73
N GLU A 287 -3.34 30.91 10.21
CA GLU A 287 -2.84 29.62 10.69
C GLU A 287 -1.36 29.42 10.30
N ASP A 288 -0.65 28.60 11.09
CA ASP A 288 0.75 28.26 10.81
C ASP A 288 0.86 27.42 9.52
N ALA A 289 1.26 28.06 8.43
CA ALA A 289 1.41 27.44 7.13
C ALA A 289 2.35 26.21 7.15
N ALA A 290 3.35 26.19 8.03
CA ALA A 290 4.25 25.05 8.14
C ALA A 290 3.55 23.84 8.78
N GLN A 291 2.72 24.05 9.80
CA GLN A 291 1.92 22.97 10.41
C GLN A 291 0.88 22.42 9.44
N CYS A 292 0.17 23.30 8.73
CA CYS A 292 -0.81 22.88 7.74
C CYS A 292 -0.15 22.05 6.63
N ALA A 293 1.04 22.47 6.16
CA ALA A 293 1.83 21.70 5.19
C ALA A 293 2.23 20.32 5.74
N ARG A 294 2.73 20.24 6.98
CA ARG A 294 3.07 18.98 7.64
C ARG A 294 1.89 18.02 7.72
N ALA A 295 0.75 18.50 8.21
CA ALA A 295 -0.47 17.71 8.32
C ALA A 295 -0.95 17.26 6.93
N PHE A 296 -1.04 18.18 5.96
CA PHE A 296 -1.47 17.87 4.60
C PHE A 296 -0.60 16.81 3.93
N TRP A 297 0.73 16.95 3.95
CA TRP A 297 1.61 16.01 3.28
C TRP A 297 1.64 14.62 3.95
N LEU A 298 1.41 14.54 5.27
CA LEU A 298 1.23 13.23 5.90
C LEU A 298 -0.10 12.59 5.49
N VAL A 299 -1.19 13.38 5.47
CA VAL A 299 -2.49 12.92 4.95
C VAL A 299 -2.34 12.42 3.51
N TYR A 300 -1.63 13.17 2.66
CA TYR A 300 -1.34 12.78 1.29
C TYR A 300 -0.66 11.41 1.20
N ILE A 301 0.40 11.18 1.99
CA ILE A 301 1.11 9.89 2.01
C ILE A 301 0.17 8.76 2.45
N LEU A 302 -0.54 8.93 3.56
CA LEU A 302 -1.41 7.89 4.11
C LEU A 302 -2.57 7.56 3.16
N GLU A 303 -3.17 8.59 2.56
CA GLU A 303 -4.29 8.44 1.62
C GLU A 303 -3.86 7.73 0.34
N LYS A 304 -2.76 8.16 -0.31
CA LYS A 304 -2.29 7.49 -1.54
C LYS A 304 -1.89 6.04 -1.30
N LEU A 305 -1.27 5.74 -0.16
CA LEU A 305 -0.93 4.36 0.23
C LEU A 305 -2.21 3.53 0.44
N SER A 306 -3.19 4.07 1.17
CA SER A 306 -4.46 3.38 1.44
C SER A 306 -5.27 3.18 0.17
N SER A 307 -5.47 4.23 -0.63
CA SER A 307 -6.23 4.20 -1.89
C SER A 307 -5.65 3.20 -2.88
N PHE A 308 -4.31 3.12 -3.01
CA PHE A 308 -3.69 2.09 -3.84
C PHE A 308 -3.94 0.68 -3.30
N VAL A 309 -3.77 0.43 -2.01
CA VAL A 309 -3.98 -0.91 -1.43
C VAL A 309 -5.45 -1.33 -1.47
N CYS A 310 -6.38 -0.41 -1.28
CA CYS A 310 -7.81 -0.69 -1.27
C CYS A 310 -8.46 -0.62 -2.65
N TYR A 311 -7.69 -0.36 -3.72
CA TYR A 311 -8.20 -0.19 -5.08
C TYR A 311 -9.28 0.90 -5.19
N ARG A 312 -9.07 2.02 -4.50
CA ARG A 312 -10.00 3.16 -4.48
C ARG A 312 -9.40 4.36 -5.21
N ALA A 313 -10.26 5.15 -5.85
CA ALA A 313 -9.86 6.43 -6.40
C ALA A 313 -9.45 7.36 -5.25
N SER A 314 -8.41 8.14 -5.48
CA SER A 314 -7.93 9.09 -4.48
C SER A 314 -8.83 10.32 -4.39
N ILE A 315 -9.07 10.79 -3.17
CA ILE A 315 -9.82 12.04 -2.92
C ILE A 315 -8.94 13.27 -3.23
N LEU A 316 -7.63 13.11 -3.09
CA LEU A 316 -6.66 14.17 -3.29
C LEU A 316 -6.24 14.20 -4.76
N ASP A 317 -6.82 15.12 -5.54
CA ASP A 317 -6.38 15.34 -6.92
C ASP A 317 -4.98 15.95 -6.93
N ASP A 318 -4.01 15.24 -7.52
CA ASP A 318 -2.62 15.70 -7.60
C ASP A 318 -2.49 17.01 -8.41
N GLU A 319 -3.41 17.26 -9.34
CA GLU A 319 -3.42 18.47 -10.17
C GLU A 319 -3.94 19.71 -9.40
N ASP A 320 -4.62 19.54 -8.25
CA ASP A 320 -5.10 20.64 -7.39
C ASP A 320 -4.20 20.88 -6.16
N ILE A 321 -2.99 20.33 -6.13
CA ILE A 321 -2.04 20.53 -5.02
C ILE A 321 -1.07 21.67 -5.35
N GLY A 322 -1.18 22.77 -4.61
CA GLY A 322 -0.31 23.95 -4.71
C GLY A 322 0.49 24.27 -3.45
N ILE A 323 0.33 23.52 -2.37
CA ILE A 323 1.09 23.73 -1.13
C ILE A 323 2.53 23.19 -1.25
N ALA A 324 3.50 23.93 -0.72
CA ALA A 324 4.88 23.52 -0.72
C ALA A 324 5.10 22.31 0.21
N PHE A 325 6.07 21.46 -0.13
CA PHE A 325 6.53 20.41 0.77
C PHE A 325 7.23 21.06 1.99
N PRO A 326 6.90 20.66 3.23
CA PRO A 326 7.61 21.16 4.40
C PRO A 326 9.04 20.64 4.30
N GLY A 327 10.03 21.52 4.15
CA GLY A 327 11.43 21.14 3.99
C GLY A 327 11.91 20.19 5.10
N SER A 328 13.03 19.49 4.87
CA SER A 328 13.49 18.37 5.70
C SER A 328 13.27 18.57 7.20
N LEU A 329 12.32 17.82 7.75
CA LEU A 329 11.94 17.82 9.15
C LEU A 329 12.73 16.71 9.84
N ASP A 330 13.49 17.05 10.89
CA ASP A 330 14.26 16.13 11.75
C ASP A 330 14.78 14.88 11.01
N PRO A 331 15.84 15.03 10.18
CA PRO A 331 16.26 14.00 9.27
C PRO A 331 16.54 12.67 9.97
N LEU A 332 15.92 11.60 9.48
CA LEU A 332 16.16 10.25 9.98
C LEU A 332 17.61 9.83 9.67
N CYS A 333 18.26 9.17 10.62
CA CYS A 333 19.40 8.30 10.35
C CYS A 333 20.56 8.97 9.60
N GLY A 334 21.01 10.13 10.09
CA GLY A 334 22.16 10.83 9.51
C GLY A 334 21.84 11.68 8.30
N GLY A 335 20.68 12.36 8.28
CA GLY A 335 20.34 13.34 7.24
C GLY A 335 19.36 12.87 6.18
N PHE A 336 18.81 11.65 6.29
CA PHE A 336 17.88 11.13 5.30
C PHE A 336 16.45 11.65 5.51
N ASP A 337 15.93 12.34 4.49
CA ASP A 337 14.56 12.83 4.45
C ASP A 337 13.59 11.71 4.04
N TYR A 338 13.27 10.85 5.01
CA TYR A 338 12.31 9.76 4.85
C TYR A 338 10.92 10.26 4.46
N PHE A 339 10.50 11.41 5.00
CA PHE A 339 9.18 11.97 4.72
C PHE A 339 9.05 12.36 3.24
N LEU A 340 10.06 13.03 2.68
CA LEU A 340 10.12 13.34 1.25
C LEU A 340 10.21 12.08 0.39
N ALA A 341 10.99 11.08 0.79
CA ALA A 341 11.08 9.81 0.08
C ALA A 341 9.71 9.11 -0.01
N MET A 342 8.94 9.12 1.09
CA MET A 342 7.59 8.58 1.13
C MET A 342 6.57 9.42 0.35
N ALA A 343 6.68 10.75 0.35
CA ALA A 343 5.83 11.63 -0.48
C ALA A 343 6.04 11.37 -1.98
N ARG A 344 7.30 11.21 -2.40
CA ARG A 344 7.64 10.83 -3.79
C ARG A 344 7.07 9.45 -4.15
N PHE A 345 7.17 8.48 -3.24
CA PHE A 345 6.58 7.16 -3.44
C PHE A 345 5.05 7.22 -3.54
N ALA A 346 4.38 8.00 -2.68
CA ALA A 346 2.94 8.23 -2.73
C ALA A 346 2.50 8.81 -4.08
N ARG A 347 3.27 9.75 -4.65
CA ARG A 347 3.04 10.28 -6.00
C ARG A 347 3.18 9.19 -7.07
N LEU A 348 4.19 8.32 -6.98
CA LEU A 348 4.34 7.19 -7.90
C LEU A 348 3.13 6.24 -7.85
N LEU A 349 2.60 5.95 -6.66
CA LEU A 349 1.36 5.16 -6.52
C LEU A 349 0.16 5.83 -7.18
N SER A 350 0.03 7.14 -7.04
CA SER A 350 -1.03 7.92 -7.68
C SER A 350 -0.95 7.87 -9.21
N ILE A 351 0.24 8.07 -9.79
CA ILE A 351 0.47 7.96 -11.25
C ILE A 351 0.17 6.53 -11.71
N THR A 352 0.65 5.54 -10.97
CA THR A 352 0.43 4.12 -11.28
C THR A 352 -1.06 3.80 -11.29
N TYR A 353 -1.79 4.21 -10.26
CA TYR A 353 -3.23 4.01 -10.16
C TYR A 353 -3.96 4.66 -11.34
N GLY A 354 -3.71 5.95 -11.58
CA GLY A 354 -4.32 6.72 -12.67
C GLY A 354 -4.10 6.10 -14.05
N SER A 355 -2.89 5.57 -14.29
CA SER A 355 -2.48 5.04 -15.59
C SER A 355 -2.95 3.61 -15.86
N LEU A 356 -3.05 2.78 -14.82
CA LEU A 356 -3.19 1.33 -14.97
C LEU A 356 -4.39 0.71 -14.25
N PHE A 357 -4.92 1.37 -13.22
CA PHE A 357 -5.89 0.77 -12.30
C PHE A 357 -7.22 1.55 -12.24
N THR A 358 -7.43 2.55 -13.09
CA THR A 358 -8.72 3.24 -13.21
C THR A 358 -9.70 2.46 -14.09
N ILE A 359 -11.00 2.77 -13.97
CA ILE A 359 -12.02 2.26 -14.91
C ILE A 359 -11.66 2.67 -16.34
N SER A 360 -11.16 3.88 -16.57
CA SER A 360 -10.70 4.30 -17.91
C SER A 360 -9.50 3.47 -18.39
N ALA A 361 -8.58 3.06 -17.51
CA ALA A 361 -7.46 2.20 -17.91
C ALA A 361 -7.91 0.84 -18.49
N THR A 362 -9.10 0.37 -18.11
CA THR A 362 -9.69 -0.87 -18.66
C THR A 362 -10.10 -0.80 -20.13
N THR A 363 -10.05 0.39 -20.76
CA THR A 363 -10.29 0.54 -22.20
C THR A 363 -9.01 0.62 -23.03
N LEU A 364 -7.85 0.61 -22.38
CA LEU A 364 -6.56 0.70 -23.06
C LEU A 364 -6.21 -0.61 -23.76
N SER A 365 -5.46 -0.51 -24.87
CA SER A 365 -4.90 -1.69 -25.52
C SER A 365 -3.82 -2.33 -24.65
N HIS A 366 -3.63 -3.64 -24.79
CA HIS A 366 -2.56 -4.35 -24.08
C HIS A 366 -1.17 -3.74 -24.32
N GLU A 367 -0.88 -3.30 -25.55
CA GLU A 367 0.40 -2.65 -25.85
C GLU A 367 0.60 -1.32 -25.10
N THR A 368 -0.46 -0.53 -24.97
CA THR A 368 -0.43 0.71 -24.17
C THR A 368 -0.20 0.42 -22.69
N ILE A 369 -0.86 -0.61 -22.16
CA ILE A 369 -0.68 -1.05 -20.78
C ILE A 369 0.77 -1.50 -20.53
N HIS A 370 1.33 -2.33 -21.42
CA HIS A 370 2.73 -2.79 -21.31
C HIS A 370 3.72 -1.63 -21.38
N GLY A 371 3.52 -0.68 -22.29
CA GLY A 371 4.35 0.52 -22.38
C GLY A 371 4.29 1.38 -21.11
N ALA A 372 3.10 1.52 -20.52
CA ALA A 372 2.92 2.21 -19.24
C ALA A 372 3.59 1.47 -18.08
N ILE A 373 3.51 0.13 -18.03
CA ILE A 373 4.18 -0.69 -17.01
C ILE A 373 5.71 -0.53 -17.11
N ASP A 374 6.30 -0.65 -18.30
CA ASP A 374 7.75 -0.54 -18.47
C ASP A 374 8.24 0.85 -18.04
N LYS A 375 7.53 1.91 -18.42
CA LYS A 375 7.84 3.28 -17.97
C LYS A 375 7.72 3.44 -16.45
N LEU A 376 6.68 2.88 -15.83
CA LEU A 376 6.50 2.98 -14.38
C LEU A 376 7.56 2.19 -13.62
N ILE A 377 8.02 1.05 -14.14
CA ILE A 377 9.17 0.33 -13.57
C ILE A 377 10.41 1.23 -13.61
N GLU A 378 10.69 1.92 -14.72
CA GLU A 378 11.81 2.87 -14.80
C GLU A 378 11.67 4.03 -13.79
N GLU A 379 10.47 4.57 -13.59
CA GLU A 379 10.23 5.62 -12.59
C GLU A 379 10.44 5.12 -11.15
N VAL A 380 10.03 3.88 -10.85
CA VAL A 380 10.27 3.22 -9.56
C VAL A 380 11.77 2.99 -9.33
N GLU A 381 12.51 2.53 -10.34
CA GLU A 381 13.97 2.39 -10.29
C GLU A 381 14.66 3.74 -10.08
N GLY A 382 14.17 4.78 -10.76
CA GLY A 382 14.61 6.15 -10.58
C GLY A 382 14.45 6.62 -9.13
N TRP A 383 13.27 6.41 -8.54
CA TRP A 383 13.05 6.72 -7.12
C TRP A 383 13.96 5.90 -6.19
N LYS A 384 14.10 4.59 -6.45
CA LYS A 384 15.00 3.70 -5.70
C LYS A 384 16.45 4.23 -5.68
N SER A 385 16.93 4.73 -6.83
CA SER A 385 18.28 5.28 -6.94
C SER A 385 18.52 6.53 -6.10
N THR A 386 17.47 7.24 -5.70
CA THR A 386 17.58 8.42 -4.81
C THR A 386 17.75 8.04 -3.34
N LEU A 387 17.53 6.77 -2.99
CA LEU A 387 17.60 6.30 -1.60
C LEU A 387 19.07 6.11 -1.18
N PRO A 388 19.46 6.55 0.03
CA PRO A 388 20.80 6.29 0.55
C PRO A 388 21.06 4.79 0.70
N ARG A 389 22.34 4.41 0.70
CA ARG A 389 22.80 3.01 0.74
C ARG A 389 22.04 2.12 1.75
N LEU A 390 21.87 2.55 3.00
CA LEU A 390 21.19 1.74 4.03
C LEU A 390 19.69 1.51 3.77
N PHE A 391 19.05 2.40 3.01
CA PHE A 391 17.63 2.37 2.67
C PHE A 391 17.36 1.78 1.27
N ASN A 392 18.40 1.64 0.45
CA ASN A 392 18.29 1.15 -0.91
C ASN A 392 18.07 -0.39 -0.93
N PRO A 393 17.00 -0.89 -1.59
CA PRO A 393 16.71 -2.32 -1.76
C PRO A 393 17.85 -3.17 -2.32
N ASP A 394 18.72 -2.63 -3.18
CA ASP A 394 19.81 -3.38 -3.82
C ASP A 394 20.99 -3.65 -2.86
N TYR A 395 21.10 -2.87 -1.77
CA TYR A 395 22.11 -3.09 -0.76
C TYR A 395 21.67 -4.18 0.23
N PRO A 396 22.53 -5.16 0.62
CA PRO A 396 22.14 -6.23 1.55
C PRO A 396 21.57 -5.71 2.86
N PHE A 397 20.43 -6.26 3.28
CA PHE A 397 19.81 -5.88 4.55
C PHE A 397 20.52 -6.58 5.71
N ARG A 398 21.16 -5.81 6.59
CA ARG A 398 21.86 -6.29 7.77
C ARG A 398 21.43 -5.47 8.98
N PRO A 399 20.73 -6.04 9.98
CA PRO A 399 20.30 -5.32 11.18
C PRO A 399 21.44 -4.58 11.89
N MET A 400 22.65 -5.14 11.87
CA MET A 400 23.83 -4.57 12.52
C MET A 400 24.37 -3.29 11.85
N ASP A 401 23.97 -3.00 10.61
CA ASP A 401 24.38 -1.78 9.91
C ASP A 401 23.58 -0.53 10.38
N PHE A 402 22.57 -0.71 11.25
CA PHE A 402 21.69 0.37 11.74
C PHE A 402 21.99 0.77 13.18
N ASN A 403 22.08 2.08 13.42
CA ASN A 403 22.38 2.64 14.74
C ASN A 403 21.21 2.56 15.74
N ASN A 404 19.98 2.43 15.25
CA ASN A 404 18.78 2.31 16.08
C ASN A 404 17.64 1.57 15.34
N SER A 405 16.64 1.14 16.10
CA SER A 405 15.47 0.40 15.59
C SER A 405 14.61 1.23 14.63
N LEU A 406 14.54 2.55 14.81
CA LEU A 406 13.81 3.46 13.94
C LEU A 406 14.36 3.45 12.51
N CYS A 407 15.68 3.51 12.35
CA CYS A 407 16.37 3.45 11.06
C CYS A 407 16.19 2.11 10.37
N LEU A 408 16.32 1.02 11.14
CA LEU A 408 16.10 -0.33 10.67
C LEU A 408 14.67 -0.48 10.14
N ASN A 409 13.68 -0.05 10.92
CA ASN A 409 12.27 -0.10 10.54
C ASN A 409 11.97 0.76 9.31
N ALA A 410 12.52 1.97 9.22
CA ALA A 410 12.37 2.83 8.04
C ALA A 410 12.94 2.17 6.77
N SER A 411 14.11 1.53 6.85
CA SER A 411 14.69 0.77 5.72
C SER A 411 13.84 -0.43 5.32
N LEU A 412 13.39 -1.22 6.30
CA LEU A 412 12.51 -2.36 6.07
C LEU A 412 11.21 -1.93 5.38
N ARG A 413 10.60 -0.84 5.86
CA ARG A 413 9.38 -0.26 5.28
C ARG A 413 9.58 0.18 3.84
N LEU A 414 10.65 0.90 3.51
CA LEU A 414 10.94 1.35 2.14
C LEU A 414 11.15 0.18 1.17
N ARG A 415 11.83 -0.87 1.62
CA ARG A 415 12.02 -2.10 0.82
C ARG A 415 10.70 -2.80 0.53
N TYR A 416 9.84 -2.92 1.53
CA TYR A 416 8.49 -3.46 1.33
C TYR A 416 7.70 -2.63 0.34
N ARG A 417 7.79 -1.30 0.41
CA ARG A 417 7.15 -0.39 -0.56
C ARG A 417 7.65 -0.61 -1.98
N TYR A 418 8.97 -0.67 -2.19
CA TYR A 418 9.57 -1.00 -3.48
C TYR A 418 9.06 -2.35 -4.03
N TYR A 419 9.19 -3.43 -3.28
CA TYR A 419 8.78 -4.76 -3.75
C TYR A 419 7.26 -4.84 -3.98
N SER A 420 6.46 -4.10 -3.21
CA SER A 420 5.00 -4.09 -3.38
C SER A 420 4.56 -3.55 -4.73
N ILE A 421 5.11 -2.42 -5.18
CA ILE A 421 4.77 -1.84 -6.49
C ILE A 421 5.31 -2.69 -7.64
N VAL A 422 6.51 -3.26 -7.51
CA VAL A 422 7.06 -4.18 -8.53
C VAL A 422 6.19 -5.42 -8.68
N MET A 423 5.73 -6.02 -7.58
CA MET A 423 4.79 -7.16 -7.63
C MET A 423 3.45 -6.76 -8.27
N ALA A 424 2.88 -5.60 -7.93
CA ALA A 424 1.61 -5.15 -8.49
C ALA A 424 1.70 -4.92 -10.01
N LEU A 425 2.76 -4.24 -10.48
CA LEU A 425 3.03 -4.02 -11.90
C LEU A 425 3.29 -5.33 -12.64
N SER A 426 4.11 -6.22 -12.06
CA SER A 426 4.43 -7.52 -12.66
C SER A 426 3.20 -8.42 -12.77
N ARG A 427 2.30 -8.37 -11.80
CA ARG A 427 1.03 -9.11 -11.83
C ARG A 427 0.13 -8.62 -12.96
N LEU A 428 -0.04 -7.30 -13.11
CA LEU A 428 -0.82 -6.74 -14.21
C LEU A 428 -0.21 -7.06 -15.58
N GLY A 429 1.12 -6.95 -15.71
CA GLY A 429 1.84 -7.29 -16.93
C GLY A 429 1.73 -8.77 -17.29
N SER A 430 1.67 -9.66 -16.30
CA SER A 430 1.51 -11.10 -16.54
C SER A 430 0.11 -11.47 -17.04
N LEU A 431 -0.93 -10.74 -16.64
CA LEU A 431 -2.33 -11.03 -17.00
C LEU A 431 -2.75 -10.41 -18.32
N THR A 432 -2.16 -9.28 -18.69
CA THR A 432 -2.41 -8.59 -19.97
C THR A 432 -1.58 -9.17 -21.12
N TYR A 433 -1.26 -10.47 -21.02
CA TYR A 433 -0.34 -11.16 -21.91
C TYR A 433 -0.76 -11.07 -23.38
N THR A 434 0.22 -10.74 -24.22
CA THR A 434 0.18 -10.93 -25.68
C THR A 434 1.36 -11.83 -26.04
N SER A 435 1.23 -12.65 -27.09
CA SER A 435 2.14 -13.67 -27.67
C SER A 435 3.68 -13.55 -27.55
N LYS A 436 4.24 -12.45 -27.04
CA LYS A 436 5.68 -12.25 -26.76
C LYS A 436 6.12 -12.92 -25.45
N GLN A 437 6.56 -14.17 -25.54
CA GLN A 437 7.04 -15.02 -24.44
C GLN A 437 8.13 -14.36 -23.55
N GLN A 438 8.99 -13.50 -24.11
CA GLN A 438 10.07 -12.83 -23.38
C GLN A 438 9.59 -11.82 -22.32
N ARG A 439 8.53 -11.05 -22.59
CA ARG A 439 8.00 -10.06 -21.63
C ARG A 439 7.33 -10.74 -20.44
N LEU A 440 6.60 -11.82 -20.69
CA LEU A 440 5.99 -12.62 -19.64
C LEU A 440 7.04 -13.21 -18.68
N ALA A 441 8.14 -13.73 -19.24
CA ALA A 441 9.27 -14.22 -18.44
C ALA A 441 9.88 -13.11 -17.56
N LYS A 442 10.05 -11.89 -18.11
CA LYS A 442 10.53 -10.71 -17.36
C LYS A 442 9.62 -10.40 -16.16
N TYR A 443 8.31 -10.24 -16.37
CA TYR A 443 7.38 -9.92 -15.29
C TYR A 443 7.31 -11.02 -14.22
N ARG A 444 7.29 -12.29 -14.63
CA ARG A 444 7.32 -13.41 -13.67
C ARG A 444 8.59 -13.42 -12.83
N SER A 445 9.75 -13.19 -13.45
CA SER A 445 11.02 -13.09 -12.71
C SER A 445 10.97 -11.96 -11.69
N LEU A 446 10.59 -10.76 -12.11
CA LEU A 446 10.49 -9.60 -11.22
C LEU A 446 9.53 -9.84 -10.05
N ALA A 447 8.39 -10.49 -10.29
CA ALA A 447 7.44 -10.83 -9.23
C ALA A 447 8.03 -11.83 -8.23
N CYS A 448 8.66 -12.91 -8.72
CA CYS A 448 9.24 -13.94 -7.88
C CYS A 448 10.45 -13.42 -7.09
N ASP A 449 11.31 -12.62 -7.72
CA ASP A 449 12.45 -11.98 -7.06
C ASP A 449 11.98 -11.02 -5.96
N SER A 450 10.94 -10.23 -6.22
CA SER A 450 10.34 -9.35 -5.23
C SER A 450 9.72 -10.13 -4.07
N ALA A 451 8.95 -11.18 -4.37
CA ALA A 451 8.31 -12.03 -3.37
C ALA A 451 9.34 -12.75 -2.49
N ARG A 452 10.42 -13.27 -3.09
CA ARG A 452 11.55 -13.85 -2.36
C ARG A 452 12.14 -12.86 -1.36
N ASN A 453 12.47 -11.65 -1.82
CA ASN A 453 13.04 -10.62 -0.93
C ASN A 453 12.08 -10.21 0.19
N VAL A 454 10.77 -10.12 -0.08
CA VAL A 454 9.76 -9.84 0.96
C VAL A 454 9.78 -10.92 2.04
N ILE A 455 9.79 -12.20 1.64
CA ILE A 455 9.82 -13.33 2.57
C ILE A 455 11.12 -13.37 3.37
N GLU A 456 12.28 -13.17 2.74
CA GLU A 456 13.57 -13.12 3.43
C GLU A 456 13.59 -12.02 4.51
N LEU A 457 13.04 -10.85 4.20
CA LEU A 457 12.95 -9.73 5.14
C LEU A 457 12.02 -10.00 6.33
N THR A 458 11.09 -10.97 6.27
CA THR A 458 10.23 -11.32 7.42
C THR A 458 11.03 -11.79 8.63
N THR A 459 12.22 -12.34 8.40
CA THR A 459 13.14 -12.77 9.46
C THR A 459 13.67 -11.61 10.31
N HIS A 460 13.57 -10.38 9.81
CA HIS A 460 14.03 -9.17 10.47
C HIS A 460 12.89 -8.28 10.99
N ILE A 461 11.63 -8.69 10.78
CA ILE A 461 10.49 -7.99 11.34
C ILE A 461 10.46 -8.26 12.83
N ASP A 462 10.49 -7.17 13.61
CA ASP A 462 10.07 -7.21 15.00
C ASP A 462 8.55 -7.25 15.06
N ILE A 463 8.01 -8.32 15.65
CA ILE A 463 6.55 -8.52 15.75
C ILE A 463 6.08 -7.72 16.95
N HIS A 464 5.72 -6.48 16.69
CA HIS A 464 5.38 -5.49 17.71
C HIS A 464 4.14 -4.67 17.27
N PRO A 465 3.26 -4.23 18.20
CA PRO A 465 2.05 -3.48 17.86
C PRO A 465 2.27 -2.19 17.05
N THR A 466 3.46 -1.58 17.17
CA THR A 466 3.85 -0.37 16.42
C THR A 466 4.17 -0.63 14.95
N MET A 467 4.34 -1.89 14.54
CA MET A 467 4.52 -2.23 13.14
C MET A 467 3.15 -2.25 12.43
N PRO A 468 2.94 -1.44 11.39
CA PRO A 468 1.66 -1.43 10.69
C PRO A 468 1.27 -2.80 10.13
N ASN A 469 -0.03 -3.12 10.20
CA ASN A 469 -0.59 -4.40 9.74
C ASN A 469 -0.21 -4.75 8.29
N TRP A 470 -0.07 -3.73 7.44
CA TRP A 470 0.28 -3.93 6.04
C TRP A 470 1.66 -4.58 5.86
N TYR A 471 2.63 -4.22 6.71
CA TYR A 471 3.95 -4.85 6.72
C TYR A 471 3.93 -6.20 7.43
N LEU A 472 3.18 -6.33 8.53
CA LEU A 472 3.11 -7.57 9.31
C LEU A 472 2.38 -8.72 8.59
N VAL A 473 1.29 -8.42 7.87
CA VAL A 473 0.36 -9.44 7.35
C VAL A 473 0.26 -9.37 5.84
N VAL A 474 -0.12 -8.20 5.31
CA VAL A 474 -0.54 -8.05 3.90
C VAL A 474 0.62 -8.33 2.93
N MET A 475 1.80 -7.79 3.21
CA MET A 475 2.96 -7.99 2.33
C MET A 475 3.50 -9.42 2.35
N PRO A 476 3.74 -10.05 3.51
CA PRO A 476 4.19 -11.44 3.56
C PRO A 476 3.20 -12.42 2.91
N ILE A 477 1.89 -12.26 3.12
CA ILE A 477 0.90 -13.15 2.48
C ILE A 477 0.82 -12.92 0.96
N SER A 478 0.95 -11.68 0.49
CA SER A 478 0.98 -11.38 -0.95
C SER A 478 2.19 -12.03 -1.63
N ALA A 479 3.36 -12.01 -0.98
CA ALA A 479 4.55 -12.70 -1.48
C ALA A 479 4.39 -14.24 -1.44
N CYS A 480 3.74 -14.77 -0.41
CA CYS A 480 3.38 -16.18 -0.34
C CYS A 480 2.52 -16.62 -1.54
N PHE A 481 1.50 -15.82 -1.90
CA PHE A 481 0.66 -16.10 -3.07
C PHE A 481 1.43 -16.13 -4.39
N VAL A 482 2.36 -15.18 -4.60
CA VAL A 482 3.21 -15.13 -5.79
C VAL A 482 4.05 -16.41 -5.93
N LEU A 483 4.77 -16.80 -4.87
CA LEU A 483 5.63 -17.99 -4.92
C LEU A 483 4.82 -19.28 -5.00
N PHE A 484 3.68 -19.36 -4.30
CA PHE A 484 2.78 -20.50 -4.39
C PHE A 484 2.27 -20.71 -5.81
N ASP A 485 1.76 -19.65 -6.45
CA ASP A 485 1.32 -19.71 -7.84
C ASP A 485 2.45 -20.20 -8.76
N PHE A 486 3.67 -19.69 -8.58
CA PHE A 486 4.81 -20.15 -9.36
C PHE A 486 5.09 -21.66 -9.18
N VAL A 487 5.17 -22.13 -7.93
CA VAL A 487 5.50 -23.52 -7.59
C VAL A 487 4.50 -24.50 -8.18
N ILE A 488 3.19 -24.22 -8.03
CA ILE A 488 2.14 -25.10 -8.55
C ILE A 488 2.19 -25.18 -10.08
N ASN A 489 2.46 -24.05 -10.74
CA ASN A 489 2.48 -23.99 -12.20
C ASN A 489 3.78 -24.52 -12.82
N ASN A 490 4.90 -24.50 -12.11
CA ASN A 490 6.23 -24.85 -12.62
C ASN A 490 6.94 -25.91 -11.75
N PRO A 491 6.36 -27.11 -11.58
CA PRO A 491 6.87 -28.11 -10.63
C PRO A 491 8.29 -28.63 -10.96
N ALA A 492 8.67 -28.66 -12.24
CA ALA A 492 9.99 -29.14 -12.69
C ALA A 492 11.05 -28.03 -12.81
N HIS A 493 10.73 -26.79 -12.41
CA HIS A 493 11.64 -25.66 -12.54
C HIS A 493 12.74 -25.69 -11.46
N ALA A 494 13.97 -25.31 -11.81
CA ALA A 494 15.14 -25.39 -10.93
C ALA A 494 14.98 -24.60 -9.60
N GLU A 495 14.29 -23.46 -9.64
CA GLU A 495 14.04 -22.64 -8.45
C GLU A 495 12.90 -23.14 -7.56
N THR A 496 12.10 -24.12 -8.01
CA THR A 496 10.91 -24.59 -7.28
C THR A 496 11.24 -25.12 -5.89
N GLY A 497 12.35 -25.85 -5.75
CA GLY A 497 12.81 -26.32 -4.44
C GLY A 497 13.12 -25.18 -3.46
N LYS A 498 13.78 -24.11 -3.93
CA LYS A 498 14.08 -22.92 -3.11
C LYS A 498 12.80 -22.19 -2.71
N PHE A 499 11.86 -22.02 -3.64
CA PHE A 499 10.58 -21.38 -3.36
C PHE A 499 9.73 -22.19 -2.38
N LEU A 500 9.83 -23.52 -2.43
CA LEU A 500 9.18 -24.39 -1.44
C LEU A 500 9.75 -24.18 -0.03
N SER A 501 11.06 -24.00 0.10
CA SER A 501 11.68 -23.63 1.38
C SER A 501 11.22 -22.26 1.88
N LEU A 502 11.11 -21.26 0.99
CA LEU A 502 10.59 -19.93 1.33
C LEU A 502 9.13 -19.96 1.76
N LEU A 503 8.29 -20.79 1.14
CA LEU A 503 6.91 -21.04 1.59
C LEU A 503 6.89 -21.62 3.02
N GLY A 504 7.86 -22.47 3.36
CA GLY A 504 8.06 -22.94 4.74
C GLY A 504 8.44 -21.81 5.70
N ILE A 505 9.35 -20.91 5.30
CA ILE A 505 9.78 -19.76 6.11
C ILE A 505 8.61 -18.83 6.40
N VAL A 506 7.82 -18.46 5.38
CA VAL A 506 6.67 -17.56 5.57
C VAL A 506 5.57 -18.21 6.41
N ALA A 507 5.33 -19.53 6.26
CA ALA A 507 4.42 -20.25 7.16
C ALA A 507 4.91 -20.22 8.62
N GLY A 508 6.20 -20.45 8.86
CA GLY A 508 6.81 -20.32 10.19
C GLY A 508 6.70 -18.91 10.77
N TYR A 509 6.87 -17.88 9.94
CA TYR A 509 6.64 -16.49 10.33
C TYR A 509 5.19 -16.26 10.77
N PHE A 510 4.20 -16.74 10.02
CA PHE A 510 2.79 -16.59 10.41
C PHE A 510 2.43 -17.36 11.67
N ASN A 511 3.03 -18.52 11.92
CA ASN A 511 2.87 -19.23 13.20
C ASN A 511 3.42 -18.41 14.38
N ARG A 512 4.58 -17.77 14.20
CA ARG A 512 5.15 -16.85 15.20
C ARG A 512 4.24 -15.63 15.42
N LEU A 513 3.68 -15.08 14.34
CA LEU A 513 2.75 -13.95 14.41
C LEU A 513 1.46 -14.32 15.15
N GLU A 514 0.88 -15.48 14.89
CA GLU A 514 -0.30 -15.98 15.61
C GLU A 514 -0.04 -16.11 17.11
N PHE A 515 1.11 -16.70 17.48
CA PHE A 515 1.53 -16.80 18.88
C PHE A 515 1.69 -15.43 19.55
N CYS A 516 2.38 -14.49 18.89
CA CYS A 516 2.57 -13.14 19.42
C CYS A 516 1.26 -12.34 19.51
N THR A 517 0.30 -12.63 18.62
CA THR A 517 -0.98 -11.92 18.54
C THR A 517 -2.10 -12.58 19.34
N ASP A 518 -1.81 -13.64 20.09
CA ASP A 518 -2.79 -14.41 20.87
C ASP A 518 -3.99 -14.88 20.01
N GLY A 519 -3.72 -15.25 18.76
CA GLY A 519 -4.75 -15.73 17.82
C GLY A 519 -5.54 -14.66 17.07
N VAL A 520 -5.27 -13.36 17.28
CA VAL A 520 -5.94 -12.28 16.51
C VAL A 520 -5.64 -12.40 15.01
N VAL A 521 -4.40 -12.75 14.65
CA VAL A 521 -4.02 -13.11 13.28
C VAL A 521 -3.82 -14.62 13.21
N ARG A 522 -4.69 -15.31 12.47
CA ARG A 522 -4.60 -16.77 12.29
C ARG A 522 -3.55 -17.13 11.22
N SER A 523 -2.68 -18.10 11.50
CA SER A 523 -1.64 -18.56 10.57
C SER A 523 -2.14 -19.55 9.52
N THR A 524 -3.34 -20.11 9.73
CA THR A 524 -3.85 -21.32 9.06
C THR A 524 -3.71 -21.25 7.54
N ALA A 525 -4.06 -20.12 6.94
CA ALA A 525 -3.97 -19.95 5.49
C ALA A 525 -2.54 -20.10 4.94
N ALA A 526 -1.55 -19.45 5.55
CA ALA A 526 -0.16 -19.51 5.07
C ALA A 526 0.44 -20.91 5.28
N ALA A 527 0.14 -21.54 6.42
CA ALA A 527 0.58 -22.90 6.73
C ALA A 527 -0.04 -23.93 5.77
N GLU A 528 -1.34 -23.82 5.49
CA GLU A 528 -2.04 -24.67 4.54
C GLU A 528 -1.50 -24.52 3.11
N ILE A 529 -1.28 -23.28 2.66
CA ILE A 529 -0.72 -23.00 1.32
C ILE A 529 0.67 -23.63 1.17
N ALA A 530 1.55 -23.46 2.15
CA ALA A 530 2.87 -24.05 2.13
C ALA A 530 2.83 -25.59 2.14
N GLU A 531 1.90 -26.18 2.91
CA GLU A 531 1.72 -27.63 2.97
C GLU A 531 1.16 -28.21 1.67
N MET A 532 0.17 -27.56 1.06
CA MET A 532 -0.37 -27.95 -0.24
C MET A 532 0.72 -27.96 -1.31
N ALA A 533 1.58 -26.95 -1.33
CA ALA A 533 2.71 -26.90 -2.27
C ALA A 533 3.67 -28.08 -2.07
N ARG A 534 4.01 -28.43 -0.82
CA ARG A 534 4.91 -29.56 -0.51
C ARG A 534 4.33 -30.88 -0.97
N GLN A 535 3.07 -31.14 -0.62
CA GLN A 535 2.38 -32.38 -0.98
C GLN A 535 2.27 -32.53 -2.51
N PHE A 536 1.97 -31.43 -3.22
CA PHE A 536 1.86 -31.44 -4.67
C PHE A 536 3.19 -31.79 -5.37
N ILE A 537 4.31 -31.21 -4.92
CA ILE A 537 5.63 -31.49 -5.49
C ILE A 537 6.08 -32.92 -5.17
N ALA A 538 5.97 -33.36 -3.91
CA ALA A 538 6.32 -34.72 -3.50
C ALA A 538 5.51 -35.78 -4.26
N GLY A 539 4.21 -35.53 -4.51
CA GLY A 539 3.37 -36.42 -5.30
C GLY A 539 3.78 -36.53 -6.78
N LYS A 540 4.46 -35.53 -7.33
CA LYS A 540 5.00 -35.58 -8.70
C LYS A 540 6.35 -36.27 -8.78
N GLU A 541 7.21 -36.08 -7.79
CA GLU A 541 8.51 -36.79 -7.68
C GLU A 541 8.28 -38.30 -7.53
N ASN A 542 7.38 -38.70 -6.62
CA ASN A 542 7.01 -40.11 -6.41
C ASN A 542 6.32 -40.77 -7.62
N ARG A 543 5.78 -39.98 -8.57
CA ARG A 543 5.23 -40.50 -9.85
C ARG A 543 6.26 -40.54 -10.97
N ALA A 544 7.37 -39.82 -10.85
CA ALA A 544 8.48 -39.87 -11.80
C ALA A 544 9.38 -41.09 -11.54
N GLU A 545 9.62 -41.45 -10.27
CA GLU A 545 10.49 -42.57 -9.87
C GLU A 545 10.02 -44.01 -10.21
N PRO A 546 8.72 -44.36 -10.37
CA PRO A 546 8.31 -45.74 -10.68
C PRO A 546 8.70 -46.21 -12.09
N SER A 547 9.20 -45.31 -12.96
CA SER A 547 9.46 -45.61 -14.37
C SER A 547 10.93 -45.92 -14.70
N MET A 548 11.86 -45.76 -13.76
CA MET A 548 13.29 -46.06 -13.97
C MET A 548 13.75 -47.45 -13.47
N MET A 549 12.91 -48.21 -12.76
CA MET A 549 13.26 -49.54 -12.24
C MET A 549 12.76 -50.74 -13.05
N GLN A 550 12.09 -50.53 -14.21
CA GLN A 550 11.67 -51.62 -15.10
C GLN A 550 12.30 -51.60 -16.50
N ALA A 551 13.30 -50.75 -16.75
CA ALA A 551 14.05 -50.73 -18.01
C ALA A 551 15.52 -51.13 -17.80
N SER A 552 15.73 -52.34 -17.28
CA SER A 552 17.03 -53.02 -17.34
C SER A 552 16.84 -54.45 -17.82
N ASP A 553 16.31 -54.62 -19.02
CA ASP A 553 16.62 -55.77 -19.88
C ASP A 553 16.26 -55.43 -21.34
N GLY A 554 17.27 -55.48 -22.21
CA GLY A 554 17.11 -55.31 -23.66
C GLY A 554 17.95 -54.20 -24.29
N LEU A 555 19.27 -54.41 -24.38
CA LEU A 555 20.13 -53.72 -25.35
C LEU A 555 19.82 -54.22 -26.77
N GLN A 556 19.48 -53.33 -27.72
CA GLN A 556 20.24 -53.12 -28.96
C GLN A 556 19.58 -52.11 -29.92
N GLU A 557 20.40 -51.13 -30.31
CA GLU A 557 20.46 -50.40 -31.60
C GLU A 557 19.16 -50.00 -32.34
N ARG A 558 18.87 -48.69 -32.32
CA ARG A 558 18.65 -47.96 -33.59
C ARG A 558 18.94 -46.46 -33.48
N THR A 559 19.72 -46.00 -34.44
CA THR A 559 20.22 -44.65 -34.65
C THR A 559 19.11 -43.66 -35.05
N LYS A 560 19.20 -42.48 -34.42
CA LYS A 560 18.69 -41.14 -34.78
C LYS A 560 17.91 -40.99 -36.10
N SER A 561 16.64 -40.61 -36.01
CA SER A 561 16.11 -39.32 -36.49
C SER A 561 14.60 -39.23 -36.19
N GLY A 562 14.18 -38.13 -35.56
CA GLY A 562 12.78 -37.91 -35.17
C GLY A 562 12.71 -36.79 -34.15
N VAL A 563 12.66 -35.56 -34.64
CA VAL A 563 12.38 -34.36 -33.83
C VAL A 563 10.99 -34.54 -33.22
N SER A 564 10.92 -34.59 -31.88
CA SER A 564 9.66 -34.59 -31.14
C SER A 564 8.92 -33.30 -31.43
N LYS A 565 7.66 -33.45 -31.83
CA LYS A 565 6.73 -32.41 -32.27
C LYS A 565 5.59 -32.27 -31.25
N ASP A 566 5.89 -32.44 -29.96
CA ASP A 566 4.89 -32.50 -28.88
C ASP A 566 4.98 -31.32 -27.90
N GLN A 567 5.48 -30.17 -28.34
CA GLN A 567 5.43 -28.92 -27.55
C GLN A 567 4.45 -27.86 -28.09
N ASP A 568 3.81 -28.11 -29.24
CA ASP A 568 3.05 -27.07 -29.95
C ASP A 568 1.52 -27.24 -29.94
N GLU A 569 0.94 -28.36 -29.47
CA GLU A 569 -0.51 -28.61 -29.62
C GLU A 569 -1.41 -28.38 -28.38
N PHE A 570 -0.92 -27.77 -27.29
CA PHE A 570 -1.77 -27.53 -26.10
C PHE A 570 -2.45 -26.14 -26.05
N TRP A 571 -1.98 -25.15 -26.83
CA TRP A 571 -2.51 -23.78 -26.76
C TRP A 571 -3.58 -23.44 -27.81
N ASP A 572 -3.76 -24.27 -28.83
CA ASP A 572 -4.75 -24.03 -29.90
C ASP A 572 -6.21 -24.26 -29.45
N ALA A 573 -6.45 -24.82 -28.27
CA ALA A 573 -7.80 -25.15 -27.79
C ALA A 573 -8.46 -24.07 -26.90
N VAL A 574 -7.84 -22.90 -26.72
CA VAL A 574 -8.39 -21.80 -25.89
C VAL A 574 -8.68 -20.52 -26.69
N ASP A 575 -8.50 -20.54 -28.01
CA ASP A 575 -8.86 -19.41 -28.86
C ASP A 575 -10.30 -19.53 -29.36
N ASN A 576 -11.21 -18.81 -28.70
CA ASN A 576 -12.30 -17.98 -29.28
C ASN A 576 -13.56 -17.92 -28.39
N PRO A 577 -13.64 -17.05 -27.36
CA PRO A 577 -14.88 -16.84 -26.62
C PRO A 577 -15.83 -15.84 -27.30
N MET A 578 -15.56 -15.41 -28.56
CA MET A 578 -16.28 -14.29 -29.19
C MET A 578 -17.17 -14.68 -30.37
N SER A 579 -17.33 -15.98 -30.69
CA SER A 579 -18.19 -16.44 -31.80
C SER A 579 -19.45 -17.22 -31.42
N GLU A 580 -19.69 -17.52 -30.14
CA GLU A 580 -20.93 -18.21 -29.70
C GLU A 580 -21.66 -17.40 -28.63
N LEU A 581 -22.18 -16.22 -29.03
CA LEU A 581 -23.28 -15.57 -28.35
C LEU A 581 -24.49 -15.66 -29.29
N ASP A 582 -25.20 -16.79 -29.23
CA ASP A 582 -26.53 -16.89 -29.82
C ASP A 582 -27.50 -16.04 -28.97
N LEU A 583 -27.77 -14.83 -29.45
CA LEU A 583 -28.61 -13.80 -28.82
C LEU A 583 -30.11 -14.13 -28.86
N SER A 584 -30.51 -15.40 -28.87
CA SER A 584 -31.90 -15.80 -29.11
C SER A 584 -32.56 -16.72 -28.07
N SER A 585 -31.90 -17.07 -26.95
CA SER A 585 -32.54 -17.87 -25.89
C SER A 585 -32.98 -17.03 -24.69
N SER A 586 -34.29 -16.79 -24.62
CA SER A 586 -35.04 -16.16 -23.53
C SER A 586 -35.01 -16.98 -22.22
N SER A 587 -33.97 -16.85 -21.38
CA SER A 587 -33.99 -17.43 -20.02
C SER A 587 -33.32 -16.59 -18.92
N TYR A 588 -33.27 -15.27 -19.04
CA TYR A 588 -32.68 -14.37 -18.02
C TYR A 588 -33.69 -13.51 -17.25
N ILE A 589 -34.96 -13.92 -17.16
CA ILE A 589 -36.01 -13.11 -16.50
C ILE A 589 -36.44 -13.63 -15.11
N ASP A 590 -36.08 -14.85 -14.69
CA ASP A 590 -36.65 -15.41 -13.44
C ASP A 590 -35.77 -15.38 -12.18
N PHE A 591 -34.77 -14.48 -12.09
CA PHE A 591 -34.00 -14.28 -10.84
C PHE A 591 -34.28 -12.95 -10.13
N PHE A 592 -35.22 -12.15 -10.64
CA PHE A 592 -35.61 -10.86 -10.06
C PHE A 592 -37.05 -10.87 -9.51
N GLN A 593 -37.39 -11.82 -8.65
CA GLN A 593 -38.57 -11.70 -7.78
C GLN A 593 -38.29 -12.37 -6.43
N GLY A 594 -38.00 -11.56 -5.40
CA GLY A 594 -37.80 -12.04 -4.04
C GLY A 594 -37.30 -10.96 -3.08
N SER A 595 -38.22 -10.08 -2.66
CA SER A 595 -38.25 -9.39 -1.35
C SER A 595 -36.97 -8.76 -0.78
N ASP A 596 -36.79 -7.45 -1.00
CA ASP A 596 -36.80 -6.41 0.08
C ASP A 596 -36.50 -4.99 -0.46
N LEU A 597 -37.25 -4.55 -1.47
CA LEU A 597 -37.14 -3.20 -2.04
C LEU A 597 -37.94 -2.13 -1.26
N ASN A 598 -38.53 -2.48 -0.12
CA ASN A 598 -39.34 -1.57 0.70
C ASN A 598 -38.59 -0.97 1.92
N SER A 599 -37.35 -1.37 2.20
CA SER A 599 -36.56 -0.81 3.33
C SER A 599 -35.69 0.39 2.94
N PHE A 600 -35.67 0.78 1.66
CA PHE A 600 -34.79 1.85 1.16
C PHE A 600 -35.37 3.27 1.26
N TRP A 601 -36.68 3.42 1.55
CA TRP A 601 -37.36 4.73 1.55
C TRP A 601 -37.83 5.24 2.93
N GLU A 602 -37.66 4.48 4.01
CA GLU A 602 -38.06 4.94 5.37
C GLU A 602 -36.91 5.54 6.21
N ILE A 603 -35.69 5.67 5.69
CA ILE A 603 -34.53 6.20 6.45
C ILE A 603 -34.13 7.62 6.00
N LEU A 604 -34.96 8.30 5.19
CA LEU A 604 -34.72 9.68 4.79
C LEU A 604 -35.93 10.57 5.07
N TRP A 605 -36.24 10.76 6.37
CA TRP A 605 -36.75 11.96 7.04
C TRP A 605 -36.33 11.87 8.51
#